data_AF-A0A3N5U8J4-F1
#
_entry.id   AF-A0A3N5U8J4-F1
#
_cell.length_a   1.000
_cell.length_b   1.000
_cell.length_c   1.000
_cell.angle_alpha   90.00
_cell.angle_beta   90.00
_cell.angle_gamma   90.00
#
_symmetry.space_group_name_H-M   'P 1'
#
loop_
_entity.id
_entity.type
_entity.pdbx_description
1 polymer ?
#
loop_
_entity_poly.entity_id
_entity_poly.type
_entity_poly.pdbx_seq_one_letter_code
_entity_poly.pdbx_strand_id
1 'polypeptide(L)'
;ALDFMLLEAMRSTFAFGKWNAQQFGEFLDRHEAYFPTTFTRPSFLDNHDMNRFLWVARNDVRRLKLAALCQFTLVGAPVIYYGTEVGLSQHDDVMQHGRAIHEEARLPMIWGAEQDRDLFVFYKDLIALRKAHSTLRHGTRTNIYADDKVLAYRRRDGEGSIVTVLNISEQETVIGLELTESALAFATSPECKIQTQDGENRIFLPPCGGIVLI
;
A
#
# COMPACT_ATOMS: atom_id res chain seq x y z
N ALA A 1 0.79 -16.25 12.00
CA ALA A 1 1.01 -15.11 12.91
C ALA A 1 0.81 -13.83 12.12
N LEU A 2 0.39 -12.73 12.77
CA LEU A 2 0.29 -11.42 12.12
C LEU A 2 1.69 -10.88 11.77
N ASP A 3 1.82 -10.18 10.65
CA ASP A 3 3.11 -9.68 10.15
C ASP A 3 3.48 -8.31 10.72
N PHE A 4 3.90 -8.28 11.99
CA PHE A 4 4.33 -7.03 12.64
C PHE A 4 5.60 -6.41 12.01
N MET A 5 6.49 -7.23 11.44
CA MET A 5 7.68 -6.71 10.75
C MET A 5 7.30 -5.97 9.47
N LEU A 6 6.39 -6.52 8.66
CA LEU A 6 5.87 -5.81 7.50
C LEU A 6 5.08 -4.56 7.89
N LEU A 7 4.25 -4.63 8.95
CA LEU A 7 3.54 -3.47 9.50
C LEU A 7 4.50 -2.32 9.82
N GLU A 8 5.58 -2.60 10.57
CA GLU A 8 6.57 -1.59 10.97
C GLU A 8 7.27 -0.96 9.75
N ALA A 9 7.65 -1.79 8.77
CA ALA A 9 8.23 -1.33 7.53
C ALA A 9 7.25 -0.44 6.74
N MET A 10 6.01 -0.89 6.55
CA MET A 10 4.98 -0.13 5.83
C MET A 10 4.70 1.21 6.53
N ARG A 11 4.58 1.25 7.86
CA ARG A 11 4.36 2.51 8.59
C ARG A 11 5.59 3.42 8.53
N SER A 12 6.79 2.87 8.60
CA SER A 12 8.04 3.63 8.46
C SER A 12 8.15 4.31 7.10
N THR A 13 7.75 3.61 6.03
CA THR A 13 7.75 4.15 4.66
C THR A 13 6.59 5.12 4.43
N PHE A 14 5.34 4.66 4.57
CA PHE A 14 4.18 5.39 4.07
C PHE A 14 3.61 6.41 5.06
N ALA A 15 3.71 6.17 6.37
CA ALA A 15 3.16 7.09 7.38
C ALA A 15 4.21 8.04 7.94
N PHE A 16 5.36 7.52 8.38
CA PHE A 16 6.36 8.29 9.11
C PHE A 16 7.43 8.93 8.21
N GLY A 17 7.57 8.48 6.96
CA GLY A 17 8.60 8.99 6.04
C GLY A 17 10.03 8.73 6.53
N LYS A 18 10.23 7.66 7.31
CA LYS A 18 11.55 7.26 7.85
C LYS A 18 12.35 6.43 6.86
N TRP A 19 11.68 5.70 5.97
CA TRP A 19 12.31 4.85 4.96
C TRP A 19 12.04 5.39 3.57
N ASN A 20 13.07 5.37 2.73
CA ASN A 20 12.96 5.65 1.30
C ASN A 20 12.43 4.41 0.54
N ALA A 21 12.13 4.55 -0.76
CA ALA A 21 11.56 3.47 -1.55
C ALA A 21 12.52 2.29 -1.72
N GLN A 22 13.81 2.56 -1.90
CA GLN A 22 14.86 1.54 -1.99
C GLN A 22 14.96 0.69 -0.71
N GLN A 23 15.05 1.31 0.46
CA GLN A 23 15.10 0.61 1.75
C GLN A 23 13.90 -0.30 1.96
N PHE A 24 12.70 0.16 1.57
CA PHE A 24 11.49 -0.65 1.62
C PHE A 24 11.54 -1.83 0.64
N GLY A 25 11.99 -1.60 -0.60
CA GLY A 25 12.20 -2.66 -1.59
C GLY A 25 13.17 -3.75 -1.11
N GLU A 26 14.31 -3.36 -0.56
CA GLU A 26 15.32 -4.27 0.00
C GLU A 26 14.82 -5.02 1.24
N PHE A 27 13.99 -4.37 2.06
CA PHE A 27 13.30 -5.04 3.16
C PHE A 27 12.35 -6.13 2.64
N LEU A 28 11.51 -5.82 1.63
CA LEU A 28 10.59 -6.81 1.07
C LEU A 28 11.32 -8.03 0.53
N ASP A 29 12.43 -7.84 -0.17
CA ASP A 29 13.24 -8.95 -0.72
C ASP A 29 13.75 -9.87 0.40
N ARG A 30 14.31 -9.30 1.47
CA ARG A 30 14.79 -10.09 2.62
C ARG A 30 13.66 -10.75 3.40
N HIS A 31 12.56 -10.03 3.59
CA HIS A 31 11.40 -10.47 4.37
C HIS A 31 10.62 -11.59 3.68
N GLU A 32 10.60 -11.61 2.34
CA GLU A 32 10.03 -12.71 1.57
C GLU A 32 10.97 -13.92 1.52
N ALA A 33 12.29 -13.71 1.37
CA ALA A 33 13.27 -14.79 1.32
C ALA A 33 13.43 -15.54 2.67
N TYR A 34 13.19 -14.88 3.80
CA TYR A 34 13.38 -15.47 5.13
C TYR A 34 12.34 -16.56 5.46
N PHE A 35 11.10 -16.40 5.01
CA PHE A 35 10.01 -17.31 5.37
C PHE A 35 9.67 -18.28 4.23
N PRO A 36 9.37 -19.55 4.52
CA PRO A 36 8.85 -20.47 3.50
C PRO A 36 7.58 -19.95 2.85
N THR A 37 7.38 -20.24 1.57
CA THR A 37 6.18 -19.82 0.81
C THR A 37 4.87 -20.38 1.37
N THR A 38 4.93 -21.47 2.15
CA THR A 38 3.78 -22.07 2.85
C THR A 38 3.43 -21.33 4.15
N PHE A 39 4.31 -20.45 4.64
CA PHE A 39 4.09 -19.72 5.88
C PHE A 39 3.23 -18.47 5.64
N THR A 40 1.97 -18.53 6.08
CA THR A 40 1.02 -17.43 5.90
C THR A 40 1.23 -16.34 6.95
N ARG A 41 1.37 -15.11 6.47
CA ARG A 41 1.55 -13.89 7.26
C ARG A 41 0.55 -12.83 6.79
N PRO A 42 -0.59 -12.68 7.48
CA PRO A 42 -1.53 -11.64 7.13
C PRO A 42 -0.91 -10.27 7.40
N SER A 43 -0.96 -9.39 6.38
CA SER A 43 -0.47 -8.02 6.47
C SER A 43 -1.57 -7.10 6.99
N PHE A 44 -1.20 -6.04 7.69
CA PHE A 44 -2.13 -5.03 8.23
C PHE A 44 -1.37 -3.70 8.39
N LEU A 45 -2.12 -2.58 8.46
CA LEU A 45 -1.55 -1.23 8.58
C LEU A 45 -1.71 -0.64 9.99
N ASP A 46 -2.71 -1.14 10.71
CA ASP A 46 -3.05 -0.78 12.08
C ASP A 46 -3.93 -1.87 12.72
N ASN A 47 -4.11 -1.77 14.04
CA ASN A 47 -4.97 -2.64 14.81
C ASN A 47 -5.46 -1.91 16.09
N HIS A 48 -6.06 -2.67 17.00
CA HIS A 48 -6.67 -2.16 18.23
C HIS A 48 -5.67 -1.85 19.36
N ASP A 49 -4.38 -2.11 19.20
CA ASP A 49 -3.34 -1.95 20.22
C ASP A 49 -2.28 -0.89 19.84
N MET A 50 -2.57 -0.07 18.84
CA MET A 50 -1.64 0.94 18.35
C MET A 50 -2.37 2.15 17.74
N ASN A 51 -1.67 3.27 17.56
CA ASN A 51 -2.21 4.40 16.83
C ASN A 51 -2.65 3.97 15.41
N ARG A 52 -3.88 4.32 15.02
CA ARG A 52 -4.45 4.14 13.68
C ARG A 52 -3.52 4.71 12.62
N PHE A 53 -3.45 4.06 11.46
CA PHE A 53 -2.57 4.47 10.38
C PHE A 53 -2.87 5.90 9.94
N LEU A 54 -4.15 6.23 9.76
CA LEU A 54 -4.56 7.55 9.29
C LEU A 54 -4.12 8.65 10.26
N TRP A 55 -4.19 8.41 11.58
CA TRP A 55 -3.74 9.36 12.59
C TRP A 55 -2.24 9.60 12.54
N VAL A 56 -1.43 8.53 12.50
CA VAL A 56 0.04 8.70 12.41
C VAL A 56 0.48 9.30 11.08
N ALA A 57 -0.31 9.12 10.03
CA ALA A 57 -0.15 9.78 8.73
C ALA A 57 -0.73 11.21 8.71
N ARG A 58 -1.06 11.79 9.87
CA ARG A 58 -1.61 13.15 10.03
C ARG A 58 -2.89 13.40 9.21
N ASN A 59 -3.73 12.38 9.12
CA ASN A 59 -4.96 12.34 8.34
C ASN A 59 -4.77 12.53 6.83
N ASP A 60 -3.57 12.23 6.31
CA ASP A 60 -3.33 12.22 4.87
C ASP A 60 -3.85 10.92 4.23
N VAL A 61 -5.05 11.01 3.64
CA VAL A 61 -5.70 9.89 2.94
C VAL A 61 -4.88 9.41 1.74
N ARG A 62 -4.04 10.25 1.11
CA ARG A 62 -3.21 9.85 -0.04
C ARG A 62 -2.19 8.79 0.38
N ARG A 63 -1.56 8.99 1.55
CA ARG A 63 -0.63 8.03 2.16
C ARG A 63 -1.31 6.71 2.52
N LEU A 64 -2.53 6.77 3.05
CA LEU A 64 -3.32 5.57 3.34
C LEU A 64 -3.67 4.80 2.06
N LYS A 65 -4.13 5.49 1.01
CA LYS A 65 -4.41 4.86 -0.29
C LYS A 65 -3.17 4.20 -0.89
N LEU A 66 -2.00 4.84 -0.82
CA LEU A 66 -0.75 4.27 -1.33
C LEU A 66 -0.30 3.04 -0.52
N ALA A 67 -0.37 3.11 0.83
CA ALA A 67 -0.06 1.99 1.70
C ALA A 67 -1.01 0.81 1.48
N ALA A 68 -2.31 1.08 1.34
CA ALA A 68 -3.32 0.08 1.05
C ALA A 68 -3.09 -0.56 -0.33
N LEU A 69 -2.77 0.24 -1.36
CA LEU A 69 -2.40 -0.30 -2.67
C LEU A 69 -1.25 -1.30 -2.52
N CYS A 70 -0.16 -0.91 -1.85
CA CYS A 70 0.97 -1.80 -1.59
C CYS A 70 0.53 -3.07 -0.83
N GLN A 71 -0.27 -2.94 0.23
CA GLN A 71 -0.77 -4.07 1.02
C GLN A 71 -1.53 -5.07 0.14
N PHE A 72 -2.36 -4.58 -0.77
CA PHE A 72 -3.23 -5.36 -1.64
C PHE A 72 -2.54 -5.93 -2.88
N THR A 73 -1.30 -5.53 -3.15
CA THR A 73 -0.48 -6.08 -4.25
C THR A 73 0.66 -6.98 -3.77
N LEU A 74 0.97 -6.98 -2.47
CA LEU A 74 1.92 -7.93 -1.85
C LEU A 74 1.34 -9.35 -1.67
N VAL A 75 2.21 -10.29 -1.31
CA VAL A 75 1.84 -11.67 -0.93
C VAL A 75 1.17 -11.68 0.45
N GLY A 76 0.36 -12.71 0.72
CA GLY A 76 -0.33 -12.88 2.01
C GLY A 76 -1.76 -12.33 2.02
N ALA A 77 -2.46 -12.49 3.14
CA ALA A 77 -3.83 -12.01 3.27
C ALA A 77 -3.85 -10.59 3.84
N PRO A 78 -4.34 -9.57 3.11
CA PRO A 78 -4.49 -8.23 3.67
C PRO A 78 -5.63 -8.22 4.69
N VAL A 79 -5.35 -7.73 5.89
CA VAL A 79 -6.32 -7.48 6.95
C VAL A 79 -6.56 -5.98 7.03
N ILE A 80 -7.83 -5.59 7.04
CA ILE A 80 -8.29 -4.22 7.26
C ILE A 80 -8.84 -4.15 8.69
N TYR A 81 -8.37 -3.18 9.47
CA TYR A 81 -8.96 -2.88 10.78
C TYR A 81 -10.19 -1.99 10.61
N TYR A 82 -11.25 -2.25 11.38
CA TYR A 82 -12.55 -1.61 11.14
C TYR A 82 -12.44 -0.08 11.16
N GLY A 83 -13.13 0.54 10.21
CA GLY A 83 -13.17 1.98 10.09
C GLY A 83 -12.04 2.56 9.23
N THR A 84 -10.92 1.86 9.05
CA THR A 84 -9.81 2.35 8.21
C THR A 84 -10.28 2.58 6.77
N GLU A 85 -11.18 1.73 6.26
CA GLU A 85 -11.76 1.84 4.92
C GLU A 85 -12.76 2.99 4.75
N VAL A 86 -13.19 3.63 5.83
CA VAL A 86 -14.12 4.78 5.81
C VAL A 86 -13.50 6.03 6.46
N GLY A 87 -12.20 6.03 6.70
CA GLY A 87 -11.46 7.20 7.21
C GLY A 87 -11.53 7.38 8.73
N LEU A 88 -11.85 6.34 9.50
CA LEU A 88 -11.81 6.42 10.96
C LEU A 88 -10.37 6.64 11.45
N SER A 89 -10.16 7.80 12.07
CA SER A 89 -8.94 8.18 12.76
C SER A 89 -9.13 8.05 14.28
N GLN A 90 -8.28 8.72 15.06
CA GLN A 90 -8.41 8.83 16.52
C GLN A 90 -8.23 10.28 16.97
N HIS A 91 -8.49 10.59 18.24
CA HIS A 91 -8.38 11.96 18.76
C HIS A 91 -6.97 12.23 19.30
N ASP A 92 -6.47 11.34 20.16
CA ASP A 92 -5.22 11.50 20.89
C ASP A 92 -4.28 10.31 20.71
N ASP A 93 -3.01 10.43 21.11
CA ASP A 93 -2.06 9.32 21.09
C ASP A 93 -2.52 8.21 22.06
N VAL A 94 -2.32 6.93 21.70
CA VAL A 94 -2.53 5.81 22.63
C VAL A 94 -1.57 5.84 23.82
N MET A 95 -0.42 6.52 23.74
CA MET A 95 0.50 6.68 24.87
C MET A 95 0.32 8.03 25.53
N GLN A 96 -0.36 8.06 26.68
CA GLN A 96 -0.66 9.28 27.43
C GLN A 96 -0.18 9.16 28.87
N HIS A 97 0.55 10.16 29.36
CA HIS A 97 1.02 10.22 30.76
C HIS A 97 1.74 8.93 31.22
N GLY A 98 2.48 8.27 30.33
CA GLY A 98 3.18 7.01 30.61
C GLY A 98 2.31 5.76 30.65
N ARG A 99 1.06 5.82 30.17
CA ARG A 99 0.11 4.70 30.12
C ARG A 99 -0.37 4.46 28.70
N ALA A 100 -0.68 3.20 28.39
CA ALA A 100 -1.35 2.83 27.14
C ALA A 100 -2.87 2.97 27.32
N ILE A 101 -3.48 3.80 26.47
CA ILE A 101 -4.91 4.09 26.36
C ILE A 101 -5.32 3.68 24.94
N HIS A 102 -5.49 2.37 24.73
CA HIS A 102 -5.81 1.82 23.42
C HIS A 102 -7.25 2.13 22.97
N GLU A 103 -8.08 2.68 23.84
CA GLU A 103 -9.41 3.18 23.55
C GLU A 103 -9.43 4.20 22.40
N GLU A 104 -8.36 4.99 22.24
CA GLU A 104 -8.19 5.89 21.10
C GLU A 104 -8.17 5.13 19.76
N ALA A 105 -7.60 3.93 19.71
CA ALA A 105 -7.64 3.08 18.52
C ALA A 105 -8.99 2.34 18.36
N ARG A 106 -9.87 2.41 19.36
CA ARG A 106 -11.11 1.62 19.47
C ARG A 106 -12.36 2.51 19.50
N LEU A 107 -12.28 3.71 18.93
CA LEU A 107 -13.43 4.60 18.80
C LEU A 107 -14.61 3.93 18.07
N PRO A 108 -15.85 4.35 18.35
CA PRO A 108 -17.03 3.84 17.65
C PRO A 108 -16.90 3.91 16.13
N MET A 109 -17.43 2.90 15.44
CA MET A 109 -17.46 2.89 13.98
C MET A 109 -18.26 4.08 13.43
N ILE A 110 -17.74 4.71 12.38
CA ILE A 110 -18.45 5.77 11.65
C ILE A 110 -19.52 5.11 10.78
N TRP A 111 -20.77 5.55 10.95
CA TRP A 111 -21.92 5.07 10.17
C TRP A 111 -22.57 6.22 9.39
N GLY A 112 -23.23 5.90 8.29
CA GLY A 112 -24.04 6.88 7.55
C GLY A 112 -23.21 7.88 6.74
N ALA A 113 -23.62 9.15 6.75
CA ALA A 113 -23.07 10.18 5.86
C ALA A 113 -21.65 10.63 6.22
N GLU A 114 -21.19 10.34 7.44
CA GLU A 114 -19.86 10.75 7.93
C GLU A 114 -18.72 9.86 7.40
N GLN A 115 -19.03 8.72 6.78
CA GLN A 115 -18.03 7.85 6.18
C GLN A 115 -17.36 8.53 4.97
N ASP A 116 -16.04 8.42 4.85
CA ASP A 116 -15.35 8.73 3.60
C ASP A 116 -15.75 7.73 2.52
N ARG A 117 -16.68 8.15 1.65
CA ARG A 117 -17.23 7.30 0.58
C ARG A 117 -16.24 7.02 -0.53
N ASP A 118 -15.33 7.94 -0.80
CA ASP A 118 -14.31 7.77 -1.84
C ASP A 118 -13.28 6.74 -1.39
N LEU A 119 -12.89 6.77 -0.12
CA LEU A 119 -12.00 5.76 0.47
C LEU A 119 -12.68 4.40 0.54
N PHE A 120 -13.97 4.35 0.87
CA PHE A 120 -14.73 3.11 0.90
C PHE A 120 -14.81 2.45 -0.49
N VAL A 121 -15.12 3.23 -1.53
CA VAL A 121 -15.12 2.74 -2.92
C VAL A 121 -13.72 2.31 -3.34
N PHE A 122 -12.70 3.08 -3.01
CA PHE A 122 -11.30 2.74 -3.28
C PHE A 122 -10.90 1.36 -2.71
N TYR A 123 -11.24 1.06 -1.45
CA TYR A 123 -10.97 -0.25 -0.86
C TYR A 123 -11.75 -1.38 -1.53
N LYS A 124 -13.01 -1.13 -1.92
CA LYS A 124 -13.80 -2.11 -2.69
C LYS A 124 -13.14 -2.43 -4.03
N ASP A 125 -12.63 -1.41 -4.72
CA ASP A 125 -11.97 -1.58 -6.01
C ASP A 125 -10.62 -2.29 -5.86
N LEU A 126 -9.84 -2.02 -4.82
CA LEU A 126 -8.63 -2.80 -4.48
C LEU A 126 -8.94 -4.28 -4.22
N ILE A 127 -10.01 -4.57 -3.47
CA ILE A 127 -10.47 -5.94 -3.22
C ILE A 127 -10.89 -6.62 -4.52
N ALA A 128 -11.60 -5.90 -5.39
CA ALA A 128 -12.04 -6.41 -6.69
C ALA A 128 -10.83 -6.72 -7.59
N LEU A 129 -9.85 -5.81 -7.67
CA LEU A 129 -8.60 -6.01 -8.41
C LEU A 129 -7.86 -7.26 -7.93
N ARG A 130 -7.62 -7.40 -6.61
CA ARG A 130 -6.92 -8.57 -6.06
C ARG A 130 -7.66 -9.88 -6.30
N LYS A 131 -9.01 -9.85 -6.31
CA LYS A 131 -9.84 -11.03 -6.61
C LYS A 131 -9.80 -11.41 -8.09
N ALA A 132 -9.83 -10.42 -8.97
CA ALA A 132 -9.82 -10.62 -10.42
C ALA A 132 -8.49 -11.21 -10.92
N HIS A 133 -7.38 -10.90 -10.26
CA HIS A 133 -6.05 -11.32 -10.68
C HIS A 133 -5.42 -12.32 -9.69
N SER A 134 -5.41 -13.61 -10.04
CA SER A 134 -4.72 -14.66 -9.28
C SER A 134 -3.22 -14.38 -9.09
N THR A 135 -2.59 -13.72 -10.06
CA THR A 135 -1.18 -13.27 -9.98
C THR A 135 -0.93 -12.33 -8.81
N LEU A 136 -1.93 -11.54 -8.37
CA LEU A 136 -1.86 -10.75 -7.13
C LEU A 136 -2.04 -11.59 -5.86
N ARG A 137 -2.25 -12.90 -5.93
CA ARG A 137 -2.33 -13.78 -4.75
C ARG A 137 -1.23 -14.82 -4.74
N HIS A 138 -0.83 -15.31 -5.91
CA HIS A 138 0.09 -16.45 -6.03
C HIS A 138 1.40 -16.12 -6.76
N GLY A 139 1.45 -15.06 -7.56
CA GLY A 139 2.65 -14.69 -8.33
C GLY A 139 3.85 -14.31 -7.45
N THR A 140 5.04 -14.70 -7.90
CA THR A 140 6.31 -14.33 -7.27
C THR A 140 6.59 -12.85 -7.51
N ARG A 141 7.01 -12.12 -6.46
CA ARG A 141 7.37 -10.71 -6.54
C ARG A 141 8.85 -10.53 -6.86
N THR A 142 9.18 -9.51 -7.64
CA THR A 142 10.56 -9.06 -7.88
C THR A 142 10.59 -7.55 -8.02
N ASN A 143 11.51 -6.87 -7.33
CA ASN A 143 11.77 -5.45 -7.56
C ASN A 143 12.29 -5.22 -8.98
N ILE A 144 11.73 -4.26 -9.70
CA ILE A 144 12.15 -3.91 -11.06
C ILE A 144 12.71 -2.48 -11.15
N TYR A 145 12.36 -1.62 -10.19
CA TYR A 145 12.91 -0.28 -10.05
C TYR A 145 12.81 0.16 -8.59
N ALA A 146 13.84 0.83 -8.09
CA ALA A 146 13.83 1.44 -6.77
C ALA A 146 14.83 2.59 -6.73
N ASP A 147 14.38 3.75 -6.29
CA ASP A 147 15.22 4.88 -5.91
C ASP A 147 14.78 5.43 -4.55
N ASP A 148 15.10 6.70 -4.23
CA ASP A 148 14.66 7.31 -2.99
C ASP A 148 13.12 7.51 -2.90
N LYS A 149 12.44 7.69 -4.03
CA LYS A 149 11.04 8.16 -4.09
C LYS A 149 10.07 7.11 -4.61
N VAL A 150 10.51 6.24 -5.50
CA VAL A 150 9.65 5.36 -6.27
C VAL A 150 10.12 3.92 -6.14
N LEU A 151 9.17 3.05 -5.81
CA LEU A 151 9.35 1.60 -5.84
C LEU A 151 8.44 1.03 -6.93
N ALA A 152 9.00 0.23 -7.84
CA ALA A 152 8.25 -0.61 -8.73
C ALA A 152 8.65 -2.08 -8.54
N TYR A 153 7.64 -2.94 -8.44
CA TYR A 153 7.83 -4.39 -8.43
C TYR A 153 6.85 -5.07 -9.37
N ARG A 154 7.31 -6.19 -9.90
CA ARG A 154 6.52 -7.08 -10.75
C ARG A 154 6.11 -8.30 -9.95
N ARG A 155 4.90 -8.78 -10.21
CA ARG A 155 4.42 -10.09 -9.79
C ARG A 155 4.09 -10.94 -10.99
N ARG A 156 4.55 -12.19 -10.98
CA ARG A 156 4.39 -13.10 -12.12
C ARG A 156 4.14 -14.54 -11.70
N ASP A 157 3.25 -15.19 -12.41
CA ASP A 157 3.02 -16.65 -12.39
C ASP A 157 2.70 -17.14 -13.81
N GLY A 158 2.19 -18.37 -13.94
CA GLY A 158 1.79 -18.94 -15.24
C GLY A 158 0.55 -18.27 -15.86
N GLU A 159 -0.21 -17.48 -15.09
CA GLU A 159 -1.43 -16.81 -15.55
C GLU A 159 -1.16 -15.41 -16.13
N GLY A 160 -0.09 -14.74 -15.66
CA GLY A 160 0.23 -13.41 -16.14
C GLY A 160 1.32 -12.69 -15.35
N SER A 161 1.41 -11.39 -15.63
CA SER A 161 2.41 -10.50 -15.06
C SER A 161 1.74 -9.17 -14.71
N ILE A 162 2.02 -8.62 -13.52
CA ILE A 162 1.41 -7.41 -13.01
C ILE A 162 2.49 -6.53 -12.40
N VAL A 163 2.52 -5.26 -12.76
CA VAL A 163 3.49 -4.29 -12.23
C VAL A 163 2.77 -3.31 -11.32
N THR A 164 3.29 -3.13 -10.11
CA THR A 164 2.85 -2.08 -9.19
C THR A 164 3.95 -1.04 -9.08
N VAL A 165 3.58 0.24 -9.21
CA VAL A 165 4.50 1.39 -9.08
C VAL A 165 3.98 2.33 -8.01
N LEU A 166 4.85 2.72 -7.08
CA LEU A 166 4.50 3.49 -5.88
C LEU A 166 5.43 4.70 -5.76
N ASN A 167 4.93 5.92 -5.92
CA ASN A 167 5.62 7.15 -5.55
C ASN A 167 5.35 7.44 -4.07
N ILE A 168 6.31 7.15 -3.20
CA ILE A 168 6.19 7.37 -1.75
C ILE A 168 6.50 8.82 -1.34
N SER A 169 6.92 9.66 -2.28
CA SER A 169 7.32 11.04 -2.00
C SER A 169 6.14 12.01 -2.04
N GLU A 170 6.35 13.19 -1.45
CA GLU A 170 5.41 14.34 -1.52
C GLU A 170 5.60 15.17 -2.81
N GLN A 171 6.37 14.67 -3.77
CA GLN A 171 6.65 15.36 -5.03
C GLN A 171 6.08 14.56 -6.20
N GLU A 172 5.57 15.28 -7.20
CA GLU A 172 5.26 14.66 -8.49
C GLU A 172 6.55 14.04 -9.08
N THR A 173 6.42 12.84 -9.64
CA THR A 173 7.54 12.12 -10.26
C THR A 173 7.10 11.52 -11.58
N VAL A 174 8.02 11.53 -12.55
CA VAL A 174 7.88 10.79 -13.80
C VAL A 174 9.06 9.84 -13.93
N ILE A 175 8.78 8.55 -14.14
CA ILE A 175 9.81 7.54 -14.38
C ILE A 175 9.63 6.93 -15.78
N GLY A 176 10.74 6.53 -16.40
CA GLY A 176 10.76 5.72 -17.61
C GLY A 176 11.07 4.27 -17.25
N LEU A 177 10.25 3.32 -17.71
CA LEU A 177 10.46 1.88 -17.53
C LEU A 177 10.16 1.10 -18.82
N GLU A 178 11.01 0.12 -19.13
CA GLU A 178 10.75 -0.86 -20.17
C GLU A 178 9.85 -1.97 -19.62
N LEU A 179 8.55 -1.85 -19.88
CA LEU A 179 7.50 -2.76 -19.39
C LEU A 179 6.72 -3.33 -20.57
N THR A 180 6.34 -4.60 -20.43
CA THR A 180 5.35 -5.24 -21.30
C THR A 180 3.93 -4.93 -20.82
N GLU A 181 3.75 -4.74 -19.52
CA GLU A 181 2.50 -4.35 -18.87
C GLU A 181 2.26 -2.85 -19.11
N SER A 182 1.23 -2.53 -19.89
CA SER A 182 0.94 -1.15 -20.31
C SER A 182 -0.53 -0.75 -20.10
N ALA A 183 -1.41 -1.70 -19.77
CA ALA A 183 -2.80 -1.40 -19.48
C ALA A 183 -2.95 -0.97 -18.01
N LEU A 184 -3.48 0.23 -17.79
CA LEU A 184 -3.77 0.73 -16.45
C LEU A 184 -4.97 -0.02 -15.85
N ALA A 185 -4.72 -0.89 -14.89
CA ALA A 185 -5.75 -1.64 -14.18
C ALA A 185 -6.26 -0.93 -12.93
N PHE A 186 -5.40 -0.13 -12.28
CA PHE A 186 -5.76 0.59 -11.07
C PHE A 186 -4.86 1.80 -10.84
N ALA A 187 -5.40 2.87 -10.22
CA ALA A 187 -4.65 4.04 -9.81
C ALA A 187 -5.17 4.60 -8.48
N THR A 188 -4.28 5.13 -7.63
CA THR A 188 -4.68 5.79 -6.38
C THR A 188 -5.23 7.20 -6.58
N SER A 189 -4.94 7.81 -7.74
CA SER A 189 -5.40 9.13 -8.16
C SER A 189 -5.70 9.12 -9.66
N PRO A 190 -6.71 9.88 -10.14
CA PRO A 190 -6.95 10.07 -11.57
C PRO A 190 -5.81 10.80 -12.31
N GLU A 191 -4.89 11.42 -11.57
CA GLU A 191 -3.71 12.08 -12.13
C GLU A 191 -2.61 11.09 -12.53
N CYS A 192 -2.65 9.86 -12.02
CA CYS A 192 -1.70 8.82 -12.42
C CYS A 192 -1.92 8.42 -13.87
N LYS A 193 -0.85 8.39 -14.68
CA LYS A 193 -0.94 8.09 -16.11
C LYS A 193 0.25 7.25 -16.58
N ILE A 194 0.04 6.51 -17.64
CA ILE A 194 1.09 5.84 -18.41
C ILE A 194 1.02 6.29 -19.86
N GLN A 195 2.16 6.56 -20.46
CA GLN A 195 2.31 6.83 -21.89
C GLN A 195 3.42 5.94 -22.44
N THR A 196 3.12 5.17 -23.49
CA THR A 196 4.10 4.30 -24.14
C THR A 196 4.55 4.94 -25.44
N GLN A 197 5.87 5.15 -25.57
CA GLN A 197 6.49 5.69 -26.79
C GLN A 197 7.79 4.94 -27.05
N ASP A 198 7.98 4.46 -28.29
CA ASP A 198 9.21 3.79 -28.75
C ASP A 198 9.69 2.62 -27.88
N GLY A 199 8.77 1.90 -27.22
CA GLY A 199 9.06 0.77 -26.34
C GLY A 199 9.34 1.13 -24.88
N GLU A 200 9.39 2.43 -24.56
CA GLU A 200 9.55 2.95 -23.19
C GLU A 200 8.19 3.40 -22.63
N ASN A 201 7.93 3.07 -21.37
CA ASN A 201 6.72 3.51 -20.66
C ASN A 201 7.07 4.65 -19.70
N ARG A 202 6.53 5.83 -19.98
CA ARG A 202 6.60 6.98 -19.09
C ARG A 202 5.41 6.95 -18.13
N ILE A 203 5.71 6.83 -16.85
CA ILE A 203 4.73 6.71 -15.78
C ILE A 203 4.72 8.00 -14.97
N PHE A 204 3.58 8.68 -14.96
CA PHE A 204 3.34 9.94 -14.27
C PHE A 204 2.65 9.66 -12.94
N LEU A 205 3.25 10.09 -11.83
CA LEU A 205 2.77 9.83 -10.49
C LEU A 205 2.68 11.15 -9.70
N PRO A 206 1.48 11.56 -9.23
CA PRO A 206 1.36 12.68 -8.31
C PRO A 206 2.03 12.34 -6.95
N PRO A 207 2.16 13.31 -6.04
CA PRO A 207 2.54 13.05 -4.65
C PRO A 207 1.71 11.91 -4.03
N CYS A 208 2.39 10.93 -3.42
CA CYS A 208 1.76 9.71 -2.88
C CYS A 208 0.91 8.92 -3.90
N GLY A 209 1.22 9.03 -5.20
CA GLY A 209 0.54 8.35 -6.29
C GLY A 209 1.05 6.92 -6.51
N GLY A 210 0.17 6.01 -6.89
CA GLY A 210 0.54 4.66 -7.27
C GLY A 210 -0.38 4.08 -8.34
N ILE A 211 0.14 3.14 -9.12
CA ILE A 211 -0.59 2.46 -10.20
C ILE A 211 -0.33 0.96 -10.22
N VAL A 212 -1.28 0.24 -10.83
CA VAL A 212 -1.14 -1.17 -11.21
C VAL A 212 -1.33 -1.30 -12.72
N LEU A 213 -0.38 -1.98 -13.34
CA LEU A 213 -0.32 -2.25 -14.77
C LEU A 213 -0.41 -3.75 -15.01
N ILE A 214 -1.16 -4.14 -16.06
CA ILE A 214 -1.30 -5.52 -16.54
C ILE A 214 -0.95 -5.63 -18.03
#